data_AF-A0A3D3JRH5-F1
#
_entry.id   AF-A0A3D3JRH5-F1
#
_cell.length_a   1.000
_cell.length_b   1.000
_cell.length_c   1.000
_cell.angle_alpha   90.00
_cell.angle_beta   90.00
_cell.angle_gamma   90.00
#
_symmetry.space_group_name_H-M   'P 1'
#
loop_
_entity.id
_entity.type
_entity.pdbx_description
1 polymer ?
#
loop_
_entity_poly.entity_id
_entity_poly.type
_entity_poly.pdbx_seq_one_letter_code
_entity_poly.pdbx_strand_id
1 'polypeptide(L)'
;MLDTIKGALIVSCQAESGFPLNTPDRLAALAETAIMGGARGIRASGPENIMAIRERVSVPVIGIYKKEYPGSEVIITPTMDEVEAVVAAGATILALDA
;
A
#
# COMPACT_ATOMS: atom_id res chain seq x y z
N MET A 1 -6.70 -16.56 1.74
CA MET A 1 -6.39 -15.14 1.41
C MET A 1 -6.09 -14.97 -0.06
N LEU A 2 -5.05 -15.61 -0.63
CA LEU A 2 -4.72 -15.44 -2.05
C LEU A 2 -5.88 -15.79 -3.00
N ASP A 3 -6.71 -16.77 -2.64
CA ASP A 3 -7.91 -17.10 -3.40
C ASP A 3 -8.93 -15.97 -3.49
N THR A 4 -8.97 -15.03 -2.52
CA THR A 4 -9.92 -13.92 -2.54
C THR A 4 -9.55 -12.82 -3.54
N ILE A 5 -8.31 -12.83 -4.04
CA ILE A 5 -7.78 -11.89 -5.03
C ILE A 5 -7.39 -12.57 -6.35
N LYS A 6 -7.54 -13.89 -6.45
CA LYS A 6 -7.22 -14.65 -7.67
C LYS A 6 -8.16 -14.24 -8.81
N GLY A 7 -7.58 -13.83 -9.94
CA GLY A 7 -8.34 -13.39 -11.12
C GLY A 7 -9.05 -12.04 -10.95
N ALA A 8 -8.77 -11.32 -9.85
CA ALA A 8 -9.37 -10.02 -9.57
C ALA A 8 -8.38 -8.87 -9.81
N LEU A 9 -8.91 -7.66 -9.98
CA LEU A 9 -8.11 -6.45 -10.07
C LEU A 9 -7.64 -6.01 -8.68
N ILE A 10 -6.34 -5.70 -8.59
CA ILE A 10 -5.73 -5.01 -7.46
C ILE A 10 -5.34 -3.62 -7.92
N VAL A 11 -5.80 -2.58 -7.23
CA VAL A 11 -5.50 -1.19 -7.58
C VAL A 11 -4.42 -0.64 -6.65
N SER A 12 -3.40 -0.02 -7.23
CA SER A 12 -2.33 0.64 -6.48
C SER A 12 -2.69 2.09 -6.21
N CYS A 13 -3.09 2.40 -4.97
CA CYS A 13 -3.49 3.72 -4.51
C CYS A 13 -2.29 4.43 -3.87
N GLN A 14 -1.50 5.12 -4.69
CA GLN A 14 -0.28 5.82 -4.27
C GLN A 14 -0.18 7.17 -4.97
N ALA A 15 0.49 8.12 -4.33
CA ALA A 15 0.85 9.41 -4.93
C ALA A 15 2.21 9.84 -4.41
N GLU A 16 3.03 10.43 -5.28
CA GLU A 16 4.36 10.94 -4.92
C GLU A 16 4.25 12.27 -4.14
N SER A 17 5.33 12.67 -3.46
CA SER A 17 5.39 13.96 -2.77
C SER A 17 5.07 15.13 -3.70
N GLY A 18 4.27 16.08 -3.22
CA GLY A 18 3.82 17.24 -3.99
C GLY A 18 2.58 17.00 -4.87
N PHE A 19 2.15 15.77 -5.09
CA PHE A 19 0.89 15.51 -5.79
C PHE A 19 -0.31 15.80 -4.87
N PRO A 20 -1.41 16.40 -5.37
CA PRO A 20 -2.58 16.74 -4.54
C PRO A 20 -3.20 15.55 -3.81
N LEU A 21 -3.07 14.34 -4.38
CA LEU A 21 -3.60 13.13 -3.77
C LEU A 21 -2.75 12.58 -2.62
N ASN A 22 -1.53 13.08 -2.40
CA ASN A 22 -0.61 12.53 -1.41
C ASN A 22 -0.93 12.98 0.03
N THR A 23 -2.11 12.60 0.51
CA THR A 23 -2.45 12.60 1.94
C THR A 23 -3.13 11.28 2.29
N PRO A 24 -2.97 10.75 3.53
CA PRO A 24 -3.56 9.47 3.91
C PRO A 24 -5.07 9.41 3.68
N ASP A 25 -5.81 10.46 4.06
CA ASP A 25 -7.26 10.56 3.88
C ASP A 25 -7.70 10.48 2.41
N ARG A 26 -6.99 11.17 1.50
CA ARG A 26 -7.31 11.18 0.07
C ARG A 26 -6.98 9.86 -0.60
N LEU A 27 -5.86 9.23 -0.24
CA LEU A 27 -5.52 7.90 -0.74
C LEU A 27 -6.46 6.83 -0.20
N ALA A 28 -6.95 6.96 1.04
CA ALA A 28 -7.98 6.09 1.58
C ALA A 28 -9.32 6.23 0.83
N ALA A 29 -9.74 7.47 0.51
CA ALA A 29 -10.91 7.71 -0.34
C ALA A 29 -10.74 7.13 -1.76
N LEU A 30 -9.54 7.24 -2.34
CA LEU A 30 -9.23 6.64 -3.64
C LEU A 30 -9.31 5.11 -3.59
N ALA A 31 -8.79 4.49 -2.53
CA ALA A 31 -8.87 3.06 -2.31
C ALA A 31 -10.32 2.59 -2.18
N GLU A 32 -11.13 3.26 -1.37
CA GLU A 32 -12.56 2.97 -1.24
C GLU A 32 -13.28 3.08 -2.59
N THR A 33 -12.99 4.14 -3.37
CA THR A 33 -13.52 4.33 -4.72
C THR A 33 -13.14 3.17 -5.66
N ALA A 34 -11.90 2.69 -5.58
CA ALA A 34 -11.44 1.55 -6.38
C ALA A 34 -12.20 0.26 -6.01
N ILE A 35 -12.50 0.04 -4.73
CA ILE A 35 -13.32 -1.11 -4.28
C ILE A 35 -14.75 -0.98 -4.76
N MET A 36 -15.35 0.21 -4.69
CA MET A 36 -16.67 0.47 -5.29
C MET A 36 -16.69 0.20 -6.80
N GLY A 37 -15.57 0.46 -7.48
CA GLY A 37 -15.35 0.14 -8.90
C GLY A 37 -15.10 -1.35 -9.20
N GLY A 38 -15.10 -2.22 -8.18
CA GLY A 38 -14.98 -3.68 -8.33
C GLY A 38 -13.59 -4.25 -8.07
N ALA A 39 -12.61 -3.44 -7.65
CA ALA A 39 -11.33 -3.97 -7.20
C ALA A 39 -11.50 -4.86 -5.96
N ARG A 40 -10.65 -5.88 -5.82
CA ARG A 40 -10.71 -6.85 -4.71
C ARG A 40 -9.48 -6.85 -3.82
N GLY A 41 -8.54 -5.95 -4.10
CA GLY A 41 -7.37 -5.70 -3.26
C GLY A 41 -6.80 -4.32 -3.56
N ILE A 42 -6.05 -3.78 -2.60
CA ILE A 42 -5.36 -2.50 -2.72
C ILE A 42 -3.86 -2.70 -2.54
N ARG A 43 -3.04 -1.95 -3.28
CA ARG A 43 -1.61 -1.76 -2.96
C ARG A 43 -1.39 -0.34 -2.49
N ALA A 44 -0.68 -0.16 -1.38
CA ALA A 44 -0.42 1.13 -0.76
C ALA A 44 1.04 1.27 -0.33
N SER A 45 1.56 2.50 -0.30
CA SER A 45 2.94 2.79 0.10
C SER A 45 2.98 3.71 1.32
N GLY A 46 3.79 3.33 2.30
CA GLY A 46 4.03 4.08 3.53
C GLY A 46 3.04 3.72 4.65
N PRO A 47 3.51 3.69 5.92
CA PRO A 47 2.72 3.20 7.05
C PRO A 47 1.45 4.00 7.31
N GLU A 48 1.51 5.33 7.24
CA GLU A 48 0.34 6.21 7.47
C GLU A 48 -0.78 5.97 6.45
N ASN A 49 -0.41 5.81 5.17
CA ASN A 49 -1.35 5.54 4.10
C ASN A 49 -1.98 4.14 4.24
N ILE A 50 -1.18 3.15 4.62
CA ILE A 50 -1.66 1.78 4.86
C ILE A 50 -2.68 1.77 6.00
N MET A 51 -2.39 2.44 7.12
CA MET A 51 -3.32 2.56 8.26
C MET A 51 -4.63 3.23 7.83
N ALA A 52 -4.57 4.38 7.16
CA ALA A 52 -5.76 5.10 6.73
C ALA A 52 -6.62 4.30 5.73
N ILE A 53 -5.99 3.57 4.80
CA ILE A 53 -6.71 2.68 3.87
C ILE A 53 -7.36 1.53 4.64
N ARG A 54 -6.66 0.94 5.62
CA ARG A 54 -7.15 -0.18 6.42
C ARG A 54 -8.39 0.15 7.24
N GLU A 55 -8.56 1.41 7.62
CA GLU A 55 -9.75 1.92 8.30
C GLU A 55 -10.98 2.00 7.39
N ARG A 56 -10.80 2.12 6.06
CA ARG A 56 -11.91 2.30 5.10
C ARG A 56 -12.25 1.07 4.28
N VAL A 57 -11.32 0.13 4.14
CA VAL A 57 -11.54 -1.08 3.32
C VAL A 57 -11.30 -2.36 4.10
N SER A 58 -12.12 -3.36 3.81
CA SER A 58 -12.03 -4.70 4.39
C SER A 58 -11.27 -5.70 3.51
N VAL A 59 -10.93 -5.33 2.26
CA VAL A 59 -10.18 -6.18 1.34
C VAL A 59 -8.70 -6.31 1.71
N PRO A 60 -7.98 -7.31 1.18
CA PRO A 60 -6.52 -7.40 1.29
C PRO A 60 -5.79 -6.12 0.86
N VAL A 61 -4.87 -5.66 1.72
CA VAL A 61 -3.96 -4.56 1.42
C VAL A 61 -2.52 -5.10 1.29
N ILE A 62 -1.93 -4.87 0.12
CA ILE A 62 -0.50 -5.11 -0.16
C ILE A 62 0.26 -3.84 0.23
N GLY A 63 1.01 -3.90 1.31
CA GLY A 63 1.82 -2.79 1.80
C GLY A 63 3.24 -2.83 1.24
N ILE A 64 3.77 -1.65 0.93
CA ILE A 64 5.19 -1.40 0.69
C ILE A 64 5.61 -0.15 1.47
N TYR A 65 6.91 0.06 1.62
CA TYR A 65 7.42 1.36 2.04
C TYR A 65 8.63 1.73 1.19
N LYS A 66 8.42 2.69 0.29
CA LYS A 66 9.49 3.21 -0.56
C LYS A 66 10.45 4.09 0.26
N LYS A 67 11.74 3.76 0.27
CA LYS A 67 12.81 4.60 0.80
C LYS A 67 14.06 4.48 -0.06
N GLU A 68 14.75 5.61 -0.21
CA GLU A 68 16.04 5.67 -0.88
C GLU A 68 17.16 5.61 0.15
N TYR A 69 18.20 4.81 -0.16
CA TYR A 69 19.40 4.70 0.64
C TYR A 69 20.62 5.00 -0.23
N PRO A 70 21.62 5.78 0.26
CA PRO A 70 22.82 6.07 -0.51
C PRO A 70 23.54 4.79 -0.97
N GLY A 71 23.80 4.68 -2.28
CA GLY A 71 24.49 3.54 -2.86
C GLY A 71 23.64 2.29 -3.12
N SER A 72 22.31 2.38 -2.97
CA SER A 72 21.37 1.31 -3.31
C SER A 72 20.41 1.76 -4.40
N GLU A 73 20.14 0.88 -5.37
CA GLU A 73 19.06 1.05 -6.36
C GLU A 73 17.73 0.44 -5.87
N VAL A 74 17.76 -0.35 -4.78
CA VAL A 74 16.57 -0.97 -4.19
C VAL A 74 15.80 0.09 -3.41
N ILE A 75 14.58 0.37 -3.86
CA ILE A 75 13.72 1.41 -3.27
C ILE A 75 12.46 0.86 -2.61
N ILE A 76 11.94 -0.31 -3.01
CA ILE A 76 10.66 -0.84 -2.50
C ILE A 76 10.95 -1.72 -1.28
N THR A 77 10.64 -1.20 -0.09
CA THR A 77 10.80 -1.90 1.20
C THR A 77 12.21 -2.50 1.35
N PRO A 78 13.26 -1.65 1.25
CA PRO A 78 14.64 -2.13 1.05
C PRO A 78 15.27 -2.78 2.30
N THR A 79 14.79 -2.46 3.51
CA THR A 79 15.38 -2.96 4.75
C THR A 79 14.32 -3.53 5.71
N MET A 80 14.79 -4.19 6.77
CA MET A 80 13.92 -4.70 7.83
C MET A 80 13.15 -3.58 8.57
N ASP A 81 13.69 -2.37 8.63
CA ASP A 81 13.00 -1.23 9.25
C ASP A 81 11.69 -0.91 8.50
N GLU A 82 11.74 -0.94 7.15
CA GLU A 82 10.54 -0.76 6.32
C GLU A 82 9.60 -1.95 6.42
N VAL A 83 10.14 -3.17 6.56
CA VAL A 83 9.33 -4.37 6.77
C VAL A 83 8.50 -4.25 8.04
N GLU A 84 9.14 -3.92 9.16
CA GLU A 84 8.49 -3.77 10.46
C GLU A 84 7.43 -2.67 10.43
N ALA A 85 7.73 -1.52 9.81
CA ALA A 85 6.77 -0.43 9.67
C ALA A 85 5.52 -0.82 8.85
N VAL A 86 5.70 -1.56 7.75
CA VAL A 86 4.58 -2.02 6.91
C VAL A 86 3.72 -3.05 7.63
N VAL A 87 4.35 -3.98 8.37
CA VAL A 87 3.64 -4.99 9.17
C VAL A 87 2.87 -4.33 10.30
N ALA A 88 3.50 -3.40 11.04
CA ALA A 88 2.86 -2.67 12.13
C ALA A 88 1.67 -1.81 11.64
N ALA A 89 1.72 -1.29 10.42
CA ALA A 89 0.62 -0.56 9.80
C ALA A 89 -0.59 -1.45 9.43
N GLY A 90 -0.49 -2.77 9.56
CA GLY A 90 -1.59 -3.70 9.31
C GLY A 90 -1.74 -4.15 7.86
N ALA A 91 -0.66 -4.07 7.06
CA ALA A 91 -0.65 -4.66 5.72
C ALA A 91 -0.94 -6.17 5.79
N THR A 92 -1.78 -6.67 4.90
CA THR A 92 -2.16 -8.09 4.87
C THR A 92 -1.16 -8.94 4.08
N ILE A 93 -0.59 -8.35 3.02
CA ILE A 93 0.60 -8.87 2.32
C ILE A 93 1.64 -7.75 2.34
N LEU A 94 2.89 -8.12 2.55
CA LEU A 94 4.02 -7.22 2.37
C LEU A 94 4.70 -7.52 1.03
N ALA A 95 5.02 -6.49 0.27
CA ALA A 95 5.87 -6.60 -0.91
C ALA A 95 7.19 -5.86 -0.70
N LEU A 96 8.25 -6.45 -1.23
CA LEU A 96 9.62 -5.95 -1.19
C LEU A 96 10.30 -6.24 -2.54
N ASP A 97 11.37 -5.51 -2.80
CA ASP A 97 12.28 -5.73 -3.92
C ASP A 97 13.55 -6.44 -3.42
N ALA A 98 14.17 -7.26 -4.27
CA ALA A 98 15.19 -8.24 -3.90
C ALA A 98 16.31 -8.34 -4.94
#